data_AF-A0A6V7L7D6-F1
#
_entry.id   AF-A0A6V7L7D6-F1
#
_cell.length_a   1.000
_cell.length_b   1.000
_cell.length_c   1.000
_cell.angle_alpha   90.00
_cell.angle_beta   90.00
_cell.angle_gamma   90.00
#
_symmetry.space_group_name_H-M   'P 1'
#
loop_
_entity.id
_entity.type
_entity.pdbx_description
1 polymer ?
#
loop_
_entity_poly.entity_id
_entity_poly.type
_entity_poly.pdbx_seq_one_letter_code
_entity_poly.pdbx_strand_id
1 'polypeptide(L)'
;ASPELINHLLSKYTTSRPTYLTATNHSPPPTPTRIRNLVAIFNSIQDINLPVLRDLYNSTWDSRSKIVIWLTQPPDNNSLTSLFQDLWTLGSANVVIFTANLSAYSFDPFHVNPREVSRGKLTRLSPADLLFPDKFRNLQGHPIRISMYNDADSEPVERIEEDDETPDTMFLIFLASFLNFTMEVVSAPKSLAAYQALRFEDSGYPVGVAYDLVTNRSDILGNFQFLQRAFNQDIEFIKPLLRSRAQVTIPRPRMLPDVIRTFRSLDKHTLTLLMVLSSKLMLYMYVKKQPGPFINTIRLFVQQQFWKVSQATSEKMMAISWIFFAYIFMGLQQTQLVKDMASPPFPK
;
A
#
# COMPACT_ATOMS: atom_id res chain seq x y z
N ALA A 1 -0.24 -51.68 -16.67
CA ALA A 1 0.76 -50.61 -16.80
C ALA A 1 2.07 -51.02 -16.14
N SER A 2 3.23 -50.52 -16.61
CA SER A 2 4.52 -50.96 -16.03
C SER A 2 4.65 -50.44 -14.59
N PRO A 3 5.00 -51.32 -13.61
CA PRO A 3 5.17 -50.94 -12.21
C PRO A 3 6.26 -49.88 -12.01
N GLU A 4 7.19 -49.74 -12.94
CA GLU A 4 8.27 -48.76 -12.93
C GLU A 4 7.78 -47.31 -13.07
N LEU A 5 6.78 -47.07 -13.93
CA LEU A 5 6.23 -45.72 -14.12
C LEU A 5 5.41 -45.27 -12.90
N ILE A 6 4.69 -46.21 -12.29
CA ILE A 6 4.00 -45.98 -11.02
C ILE A 6 5.05 -45.67 -9.95
N ASN A 7 6.10 -46.48 -9.81
CA ASN A 7 7.18 -46.22 -8.86
C ASN A 7 7.91 -44.89 -9.13
N HIS A 8 8.02 -44.46 -10.40
CA HIS A 8 8.60 -43.16 -10.76
C HIS A 8 7.69 -41.97 -10.41
N LEU A 9 6.38 -42.10 -10.64
CA LEU A 9 5.40 -41.12 -10.17
C LEU A 9 5.44 -41.04 -8.64
N LEU A 10 5.34 -42.19 -7.97
CA LEU A 10 5.40 -42.33 -6.53
C LEU A 10 6.67 -41.73 -5.93
N SER A 11 7.84 -42.00 -6.51
CA SER A 11 9.12 -41.48 -6.03
C SER A 11 9.18 -39.94 -6.06
N LYS A 12 8.55 -39.29 -7.04
CA LYS A 12 8.44 -37.82 -7.10
C LYS A 12 7.39 -37.23 -6.15
N TYR A 13 6.45 -38.05 -5.67
CA TYR A 13 5.46 -37.67 -4.64
C TYR A 13 5.90 -37.98 -3.21
N THR A 14 7.04 -38.65 -3.00
CA THR A 14 7.52 -39.16 -1.70
C THR A 14 7.61 -38.14 -0.56
N THR A 15 7.79 -36.85 -0.85
CA THR A 15 7.84 -35.82 0.20
C THR A 15 6.47 -35.47 0.79
N SER A 16 5.37 -35.90 0.16
CA SER A 16 4.01 -35.50 0.54
C SER A 16 3.02 -36.62 0.23
N ARG A 17 2.60 -37.36 1.27
CA ARG A 17 1.70 -38.53 1.22
C ARG A 17 0.53 -38.32 0.22
N PRO A 18 0.57 -38.90 -0.99
CA PRO A 18 -0.54 -38.76 -1.94
C PRO A 18 -1.72 -39.62 -1.48
N THR A 19 -2.94 -39.16 -1.75
CA THR A 19 -4.14 -39.98 -1.57
C THR A 19 -4.51 -40.63 -2.90
N TYR A 20 -4.93 -41.91 -2.86
CA TYR A 20 -5.28 -42.67 -4.04
C TYR A 20 -6.78 -42.81 -4.17
N LEU A 21 -7.30 -42.54 -5.37
CA LEU A 21 -8.67 -42.86 -5.74
C LEU A 21 -8.65 -43.84 -6.91
N THR A 22 -9.44 -44.90 -6.80
CA THR A 22 -9.65 -45.86 -7.89
C THR A 22 -11.13 -45.85 -8.25
N ALA A 23 -11.44 -46.08 -9.53
CA ALA A 23 -12.82 -46.10 -10.07
C ALA A 23 -13.83 -46.95 -9.26
N THR A 24 -13.35 -47.92 -8.47
CA THR A 24 -14.17 -48.81 -7.65
C THR A 24 -14.62 -48.24 -6.30
N ASN A 25 -14.03 -47.13 -5.83
CA ASN A 25 -14.38 -46.50 -4.55
C ASN A 25 -15.21 -45.23 -4.78
N HIS A 26 -16.53 -45.38 -4.94
CA HIS A 26 -17.47 -44.25 -4.95
C HIS A 26 -17.76 -43.67 -3.54
N SER A 27 -17.20 -44.27 -2.48
CA SER A 27 -17.31 -43.74 -1.13
C SER A 27 -16.07 -42.93 -0.76
N PRO A 28 -16.20 -41.64 -0.41
CA PRO A 28 -15.07 -40.84 0.07
C PRO A 28 -14.53 -41.46 1.37
N PRO A 29 -13.20 -41.41 1.61
CA PRO A 29 -12.63 -41.88 2.88
C PRO A 29 -13.32 -41.16 4.07
N PRO A 30 -13.50 -41.84 5.21
CA PRO A 30 -14.41 -41.41 6.30
C PRO A 30 -13.97 -40.16 7.11
N THR A 31 -13.09 -39.30 6.59
CA THR A 31 -12.72 -38.03 7.23
C THR A 31 -12.23 -37.00 6.21
N PRO A 32 -12.57 -35.69 6.36
CA PRO A 32 -12.14 -34.63 5.45
C PRO A 32 -10.71 -34.20 5.79
N THR A 33 -9.72 -35.05 5.53
CA THR A 33 -8.33 -34.61 5.53
C THR A 33 -8.07 -33.90 4.21
N ARG A 34 -7.81 -32.59 4.24
CA ARG A 34 -7.44 -31.80 3.05
C ARG A 34 -6.31 -32.48 2.27
N ILE A 35 -6.61 -32.98 1.07
CA ILE A 35 -5.65 -33.69 0.22
C ILE A 35 -4.92 -32.66 -0.63
N ARG A 36 -3.59 -32.55 -0.47
CA ARG A 36 -2.77 -31.66 -1.32
C ARG A 36 -2.35 -32.30 -2.64
N ASN A 37 -2.13 -33.62 -2.63
CA ASN A 37 -1.73 -34.36 -3.81
C ASN A 37 -2.63 -35.56 -4.03
N LEU A 38 -3.23 -35.63 -5.21
CA LEU A 38 -4.17 -36.67 -5.58
C LEU A 38 -3.62 -37.46 -6.76
N VAL A 39 -3.66 -38.79 -6.66
CA VAL A 39 -3.44 -39.70 -7.78
C VAL A 39 -4.70 -40.53 -7.95
N ALA A 40 -5.39 -40.34 -9.07
CA ALA A 40 -6.65 -41.02 -9.36
C ALA A 40 -6.52 -41.87 -10.63
N ILE A 41 -7.07 -43.09 -10.60
CA ILE A 41 -7.05 -44.04 -11.71
C ILE A 41 -8.48 -44.36 -12.11
N PHE A 42 -8.83 -44.03 -13.36
CA PHE A 42 -10.16 -44.24 -13.94
C PHE A 42 -10.06 -45.02 -15.24
N ASN A 43 -11.13 -45.75 -15.59
CA ASN A 43 -11.13 -46.50 -16.84
C ASN A 43 -11.35 -45.57 -18.02
N SER A 44 -12.34 -44.68 -17.91
CA SER A 44 -12.66 -43.66 -18.91
C SER A 44 -12.89 -42.28 -18.28
N ILE A 45 -13.05 -41.25 -19.12
CA ILE A 45 -13.38 -39.89 -18.66
C ILE A 45 -14.76 -39.85 -18.00
N GLN A 46 -15.72 -40.69 -18.43
CA GLN A 46 -17.08 -40.68 -17.87
C GLN A 46 -17.12 -41.15 -16.41
N ASP A 47 -16.12 -41.92 -15.98
CA ASP A 47 -16.02 -42.39 -14.59
C ASP A 47 -15.59 -41.29 -13.61
N ILE A 48 -15.15 -40.14 -14.12
CA ILE A 48 -14.64 -39.04 -13.31
C ILE A 48 -15.82 -38.24 -12.74
N ASN A 49 -16.08 -38.41 -11.44
CA ASN A 49 -17.03 -37.59 -10.71
C ASN A 49 -16.36 -36.30 -10.20
N LEU A 50 -16.47 -35.24 -10.99
CA LEU A 50 -15.89 -33.92 -10.70
C LEU A 50 -16.37 -33.29 -9.37
N PRO A 51 -17.68 -33.33 -9.00
CA PRO A 51 -18.13 -32.89 -7.68
C PRO A 51 -17.40 -33.58 -6.51
N VAL A 52 -17.22 -34.90 -6.58
CA VAL A 52 -16.51 -35.65 -5.52
C VAL A 52 -15.04 -35.24 -5.46
N LEU A 53 -14.39 -35.03 -6.61
CA LEU A 53 -13.01 -34.53 -6.65
C LEU A 53 -12.88 -33.14 -6.01
N ARG A 54 -13.86 -32.24 -6.25
CA ARG A 54 -13.89 -30.92 -5.64
C ARG A 54 -14.02 -31.01 -4.12
N ASP A 55 -14.94 -31.83 -3.61
CA ASP A 55 -15.20 -31.98 -2.18
C ASP A 55 -13.98 -32.55 -1.44
N LEU A 56 -13.24 -33.44 -2.08
CA LEU A 56 -12.00 -34.02 -1.53
C LEU A 56 -10.85 -33.03 -1.47
N TYR A 57 -10.79 -32.09 -2.42
CA TYR A 57 -9.70 -31.14 -2.52
C TYR A 57 -9.93 -29.88 -1.68
N ASN A 58 -11.14 -29.32 -1.72
CA ASN A 58 -11.62 -28.14 -0.97
C ASN A 58 -10.70 -26.89 -0.98
N SER A 59 -9.56 -26.91 -1.69
CA SER A 59 -8.65 -25.78 -1.91
C SER A 59 -8.68 -25.41 -3.38
N THR A 60 -9.48 -24.41 -3.72
CA THR A 60 -9.42 -23.80 -5.05
C THR A 60 -8.10 -23.04 -5.20
N TRP A 61 -7.41 -23.22 -6.32
CA TRP A 61 -6.26 -22.42 -6.75
C TRP A 61 -4.97 -22.57 -5.90
N ASP A 62 -4.78 -23.67 -5.16
CA ASP A 62 -3.51 -23.90 -4.44
C ASP A 62 -2.38 -24.27 -5.41
N SER A 63 -1.36 -23.42 -5.53
CA SER A 63 -0.20 -23.64 -6.41
C SER A 63 0.68 -24.83 -6.01
N ARG A 64 0.59 -25.29 -4.76
CA ARG A 64 1.37 -26.44 -4.28
C ARG A 64 0.70 -27.77 -4.52
N SER A 65 -0.59 -27.71 -4.80
CA SER A 65 -1.46 -28.84 -4.90
C SER A 65 -1.33 -29.48 -6.28
N LYS A 66 -1.36 -30.82 -6.38
CA LYS A 66 -1.09 -31.55 -7.63
C LYS A 66 -2.07 -32.69 -7.84
N ILE A 67 -2.65 -32.77 -9.03
CA ILE A 67 -3.62 -33.80 -9.39
C ILE A 67 -3.09 -34.59 -10.58
N VAL A 68 -2.95 -35.90 -10.40
CA VAL A 68 -2.65 -36.85 -11.47
C VAL A 68 -3.88 -37.69 -11.71
N ILE A 69 -4.37 -37.68 -12.94
CA ILE A 69 -5.45 -38.55 -13.38
C ILE A 69 -4.85 -39.52 -14.39
N TRP A 70 -5.11 -40.81 -14.20
CA TRP A 70 -4.73 -41.83 -15.16
C TRP A 70 -5.97 -42.45 -15.77
N LEU A 71 -6.08 -42.34 -17.09
CA LEU A 71 -7.10 -42.97 -17.92
C LEU A 71 -6.52 -44.24 -18.55
N THR A 72 -7.13 -45.40 -18.27
CA THR A 72 -6.68 -46.67 -18.87
C THR A 72 -7.20 -46.89 -20.29
N GLN A 73 -8.24 -46.16 -20.70
CA GLN A 73 -8.69 -46.08 -22.09
C GLN A 73 -8.18 -44.79 -22.74
N PRO A 74 -7.78 -44.81 -24.02
CA PRO A 74 -7.34 -43.61 -24.74
C PRO A 74 -8.53 -42.67 -24.97
N PRO A 75 -8.49 -41.43 -24.45
CA PRO A 75 -9.55 -40.44 -24.69
C PRO A 75 -9.31 -39.65 -25.99
N ASP A 76 -10.38 -39.09 -26.54
CA ASP A 76 -10.30 -38.09 -27.60
C ASP A 76 -9.74 -36.76 -27.08
N ASN A 77 -9.00 -36.03 -27.92
CA ASN A 77 -8.41 -34.73 -27.56
C ASN A 77 -9.46 -33.68 -27.16
N ASN A 78 -10.65 -33.71 -27.78
CA ASN A 78 -11.75 -32.81 -27.43
C ASN A 78 -12.28 -33.09 -26.03
N SER A 79 -12.45 -34.38 -25.68
CA SER A 79 -12.91 -34.82 -24.36
C SER A 79 -11.87 -34.54 -23.27
N LEU A 80 -10.57 -34.62 -23.60
CA LEU A 80 -9.50 -34.19 -22.69
C LEU A 80 -9.56 -32.68 -22.45
N THR A 81 -9.73 -31.89 -23.52
CA THR A 81 -9.81 -30.43 -23.43
C THR A 81 -11.00 -30.00 -22.57
N SER A 82 -12.19 -30.60 -22.76
CA SER A 82 -13.36 -30.30 -21.96
C SER A 82 -13.15 -30.66 -20.48
N LEU A 83 -12.58 -31.84 -20.19
CA LEU A 83 -12.28 -32.25 -18.81
C LEU A 83 -11.30 -31.27 -18.13
N PHE A 84 -10.28 -30.80 -18.83
CA PHE A 84 -9.37 -29.81 -18.28
C PHE A 84 -10.03 -28.45 -18.03
N GLN A 85 -10.93 -28.02 -18.93
CA GLN A 85 -11.73 -26.81 -18.74
C GLN A 85 -12.63 -26.96 -17.51
N ASP A 86 -13.32 -28.10 -17.35
CA ASP A 86 -14.16 -28.36 -16.19
C ASP A 86 -13.33 -28.34 -14.89
N LEU A 87 -12.18 -29.00 -14.87
CA LEU A 87 -11.28 -28.97 -13.71
C LEU A 87 -10.76 -27.56 -13.39
N TRP A 88 -10.49 -26.75 -14.42
CA TRP A 88 -10.10 -25.35 -14.27
C TRP A 88 -11.23 -24.52 -13.65
N THR A 89 -12.47 -24.67 -14.12
CA THR A 89 -13.64 -23.97 -13.53
C THR A 89 -13.89 -24.36 -12.07
N LEU A 90 -13.48 -25.57 -11.68
CA LEU A 90 -13.52 -26.04 -10.29
C LEU A 90 -12.33 -25.55 -9.44
N GLY A 91 -11.43 -24.76 -10.02
CA GLY A 91 -10.26 -24.20 -9.35
C GLY A 91 -9.05 -25.14 -9.25
N SER A 92 -8.97 -26.16 -10.09
CA SER A 92 -7.83 -27.08 -10.13
C SER A 92 -6.84 -26.69 -11.24
N ALA A 93 -5.76 -26.00 -10.85
CA ALA A 93 -4.79 -25.52 -11.83
C ALA A 93 -3.73 -26.56 -12.23
N ASN A 94 -3.17 -27.30 -11.28
CA ASN A 94 -2.06 -28.22 -11.50
C ASN A 94 -2.55 -29.66 -11.74
N VAL A 95 -3.19 -29.87 -12.88
CA VAL A 95 -3.70 -31.19 -13.31
C VAL A 95 -2.84 -31.75 -14.43
N VAL A 96 -2.52 -33.04 -14.34
CA VAL A 96 -1.85 -33.82 -15.38
C VAL A 96 -2.63 -35.09 -15.64
N ILE A 97 -2.87 -35.39 -16.91
CA ILE A 97 -3.61 -36.57 -17.32
C ILE A 97 -2.69 -37.52 -18.07
N PHE A 98 -2.57 -38.74 -17.57
CA PHE A 98 -1.91 -39.86 -18.25
C PHE A 98 -2.93 -40.67 -19.02
N THR A 99 -2.58 -41.02 -20.25
CA THR A 99 -3.38 -41.91 -21.11
C THR A 99 -2.84 -43.34 -21.09
N ALA A 100 -3.63 -44.27 -21.62
CA ALA A 100 -3.25 -45.68 -21.76
C ALA A 100 -1.87 -45.89 -22.42
N ASN A 101 -1.53 -45.01 -23.37
CA ASN A 101 -0.29 -45.02 -24.12
C ASN A 101 0.87 -44.32 -23.40
N LEU A 102 0.76 -44.12 -22.08
CA LEU A 102 1.76 -43.44 -21.24
C LEU A 102 2.10 -42.00 -21.67
N SER A 103 1.25 -41.39 -22.50
CA SER A 103 1.39 -39.98 -22.88
C SER A 103 0.77 -39.11 -21.81
N ALA A 104 1.53 -38.12 -21.35
CA ALA A 104 1.11 -37.15 -20.35
C ALA A 104 0.64 -35.86 -21.03
N TYR A 105 -0.49 -35.34 -20.57
CA TYR A 105 -1.09 -34.11 -21.05
C TYR A 105 -1.26 -33.13 -19.91
N SER A 106 -1.09 -31.85 -20.22
CA SER A 106 -1.42 -30.72 -19.37
C SER A 106 -2.25 -29.74 -20.19
N PHE A 107 -2.85 -28.78 -19.50
CA PHE A 107 -3.66 -27.74 -20.09
C PHE A 107 -3.08 -26.39 -19.74
N ASP A 108 -2.80 -25.58 -20.75
CA ASP A 108 -2.46 -24.18 -20.54
C ASP A 108 -3.74 -23.35 -20.65
N PRO A 109 -4.29 -22.85 -19.53
CA PRO A 109 -5.56 -22.13 -19.49
C PRO A 109 -5.43 -20.67 -19.96
N PHE A 110 -4.21 -20.15 -19.99
CA PHE A 110 -3.93 -18.74 -20.30
C PHE A 110 -3.75 -18.50 -21.80
N HIS A 111 -3.65 -19.55 -22.60
CA HIS A 111 -3.56 -19.42 -24.05
C HIS A 111 -4.86 -18.85 -24.63
N VAL A 112 -4.77 -17.66 -25.21
CA VAL A 112 -5.87 -17.01 -25.94
C VAL A 112 -5.63 -17.21 -27.43
N ASN A 113 -6.49 -17.98 -28.08
CA ASN A 113 -6.49 -18.10 -29.53
C ASN A 113 -7.52 -17.10 -30.09
N PRO A 114 -7.11 -16.06 -30.85
CA PRO A 114 -8.03 -15.00 -31.30
C PRO A 114 -9.13 -15.49 -32.27
N ARG A 115 -9.06 -16.73 -32.73
CA ARG A 115 -10.06 -17.35 -33.62
C ARG A 115 -10.99 -18.34 -32.91
N GLU A 116 -10.70 -18.72 -31.67
CA GLU A 116 -11.50 -19.69 -30.92
C GLU A 116 -12.16 -18.99 -29.74
N VAL A 117 -13.44 -19.30 -29.53
CA VAL A 117 -14.24 -18.75 -28.40
C VAL A 117 -13.77 -19.33 -27.07
N SER A 118 -13.19 -20.53 -27.07
CA SER A 118 -12.71 -21.22 -25.88
C SER A 118 -11.26 -20.87 -25.57
N ARG A 119 -10.99 -20.45 -24.33
CA ARG A 119 -9.63 -20.26 -23.81
C ARG A 119 -8.95 -21.61 -23.53
N GLY A 120 -7.64 -21.61 -23.73
CA GLY A 120 -6.72 -22.64 -23.31
C GLY A 120 -6.34 -23.67 -24.36
N LYS A 121 -5.17 -24.29 -24.16
CA LYS A 121 -4.54 -25.20 -25.13
C LYS A 121 -4.09 -26.49 -24.45
N LEU A 122 -4.45 -27.61 -25.05
CA LEU A 122 -3.92 -28.91 -24.66
C LEU A 122 -2.44 -28.99 -25.05
N THR A 123 -1.59 -29.31 -24.09
CA THR A 123 -0.14 -29.48 -24.29
C THR A 123 0.25 -30.90 -23.93
N ARG A 124 0.98 -31.56 -24.84
CA ARG A 124 1.60 -32.86 -24.55
C ARG A 124 2.92 -32.59 -23.85
N LEU A 125 3.09 -33.14 -22.65
CA LEU A 125 4.32 -32.96 -21.88
C LEU A 125 5.41 -33.87 -22.43
N SER A 126 6.63 -33.34 -22.52
CA SER A 126 7.80 -34.18 -22.78
C SER A 126 8.23 -34.92 -21.50
N PRO A 127 8.95 -36.04 -21.59
CA PRO A 127 9.49 -36.74 -20.41
C PRO A 127 10.46 -35.88 -19.57
N ALA A 128 11.06 -34.85 -20.19
CA ALA A 128 11.99 -33.92 -19.57
C ALA A 128 11.29 -32.75 -18.87
N ASP A 129 10.08 -32.38 -19.33
CA ASP A 129 9.24 -31.42 -18.63
C ASP A 129 8.80 -32.07 -17.33
N LEU A 130 9.32 -31.56 -16.22
CA LEU A 130 8.93 -31.95 -14.87
C LEU A 130 7.40 -32.08 -14.85
N LEU A 131 6.91 -33.21 -14.32
CA LEU A 131 5.51 -33.67 -14.37
C LEU A 131 4.44 -32.58 -14.24
N PHE A 132 4.73 -31.43 -13.62
CA PHE A 132 3.87 -30.25 -13.57
C PHE A 132 4.67 -29.02 -13.99
N PRO A 133 4.29 -28.31 -15.07
CA PRO A 133 4.63 -26.90 -15.18
C PRO A 133 3.89 -26.19 -14.03
N ASP A 134 4.62 -25.52 -13.14
CA ASP A 134 3.99 -24.68 -12.10
C ASP A 134 3.36 -23.47 -12.82
N LYS A 135 2.07 -23.61 -13.16
CA LYS A 135 1.34 -22.67 -14.01
C LYS A 135 1.25 -21.27 -13.40
N PHE A 136 1.50 -21.15 -12.10
CA PHE A 136 1.51 -19.88 -11.38
C PHE A 136 2.90 -19.26 -11.22
N ARG A 137 3.99 -19.97 -11.60
CA ARG A 137 5.35 -19.41 -11.59
C ARG A 137 5.84 -19.01 -12.96
N ASN A 138 5.21 -19.51 -14.02
CA ASN A 138 5.61 -19.22 -15.39
C ASN A 138 4.38 -19.20 -16.29
N LEU A 139 4.02 -18.00 -16.75
CA LEU A 139 2.94 -17.70 -17.66
C LEU A 139 3.41 -17.74 -19.13
N GLN A 140 4.57 -18.32 -19.42
CA GLN A 140 5.03 -18.69 -20.76
C GLN A 140 5.01 -17.55 -21.80
N GLY A 141 5.19 -16.30 -21.36
CA GLY A 141 5.17 -15.12 -22.21
C GLY A 141 3.78 -14.64 -22.62
N HIS A 142 2.70 -15.17 -22.01
CA HIS A 142 1.33 -14.75 -22.33
C HIS A 142 1.14 -13.24 -22.15
N PRO A 143 0.42 -12.56 -23.06
CA PRO A 143 0.11 -11.14 -22.89
C PRO A 143 -0.94 -10.96 -21.79
N ILE A 144 -0.60 -10.16 -20.78
CA ILE A 144 -1.53 -9.68 -19.76
C ILE A 144 -1.91 -8.25 -20.08
N ARG A 145 -3.21 -7.99 -20.17
CA ARG A 145 -3.75 -6.66 -20.43
C ARG A 145 -3.75 -5.85 -19.13
N ILE A 146 -3.03 -4.75 -19.12
CA ILE A 146 -2.84 -3.89 -17.96
C ILE A 146 -3.49 -2.55 -18.23
N SER A 147 -4.33 -2.09 -17.32
CA SER A 147 -4.76 -0.68 -17.28
C SER A 147 -3.82 0.06 -16.32
N MET A 148 -3.23 1.16 -16.79
CA MET A 148 -2.28 1.98 -16.05
C MET A 148 -2.36 3.45 -16.47
N TYR A 149 -2.18 4.34 -15.48
CA TYR A 149 -2.31 5.79 -15.59
C TYR A 149 -1.13 6.50 -14.91
N ASN A 150 -0.79 7.69 -15.40
CA ASN A 150 0.20 8.56 -14.76
C ASN A 150 -0.41 9.26 -13.54
N ASP A 151 0.28 9.23 -12.39
CA ASP A 151 -0.19 9.81 -11.13
C ASP A 151 -0.45 11.32 -11.21
N ALA A 152 0.33 12.05 -12.03
CA ALA A 152 0.24 13.51 -12.13
C ALA A 152 -1.02 13.97 -12.85
N ASP A 153 -1.30 13.41 -14.03
CA ASP A 153 -2.34 13.91 -14.94
C ASP A 153 -3.51 12.92 -15.13
N SER A 154 -3.38 11.71 -14.56
CA SER A 154 -4.29 10.58 -14.79
C SER A 154 -4.49 10.23 -16.27
N GLU A 155 -3.47 10.50 -17.09
CA GLU A 155 -3.46 10.11 -18.49
C GLU A 155 -3.11 8.63 -18.61
N PRO A 156 -3.71 7.90 -19.57
CA PRO A 156 -3.37 6.49 -19.80
C PRO A 156 -1.89 6.39 -20.20
N VAL A 157 -1.17 5.46 -19.58
CA VAL A 157 0.19 5.12 -20.02
C VAL A 157 0.07 4.40 -21.36
N GLU A 158 0.80 4.85 -22.38
CA GLU A 158 0.79 4.17 -23.69
C GLU A 158 1.73 2.96 -23.72
N ARG A 159 2.86 3.07 -23.02
CA ARG A 159 3.89 2.04 -22.93
C ARG A 159 4.60 2.11 -21.59
N ILE A 160 4.90 0.95 -21.02
CA ILE A 160 5.76 0.82 -19.84
C ILE A 160 7.19 0.63 -20.36
N GLU A 161 8.07 1.58 -20.07
CA GLU A 161 9.49 1.51 -20.41
C GLU A 161 10.30 1.07 -19.19
N GLU A 162 11.45 0.42 -19.41
CA GLU A 162 12.32 -0.03 -18.29
C GLU A 162 12.92 1.13 -17.49
N ASP A 163 13.00 2.31 -18.10
CA ASP A 163 13.53 3.54 -17.49
C ASP A 163 12.46 4.32 -16.68
N ASP A 164 11.21 3.85 -16.62
CA ASP A 164 10.15 4.51 -15.85
C ASP A 164 10.37 4.32 -14.34
N GLU A 165 10.77 5.39 -13.64
CA GLU A 165 11.10 5.38 -12.21
C GLU A 165 9.89 5.31 -11.25
N THR A 166 8.67 5.07 -11.74
CA THR A 166 7.52 4.97 -10.84
C THR A 166 7.54 3.65 -10.06
N PRO A 167 7.14 3.63 -8.78
CA PRO A 167 7.09 2.39 -8.00
C PRO A 167 6.13 1.35 -8.61
N ASP A 168 5.09 1.82 -9.31
CA ASP A 168 4.08 0.99 -9.98
C ASP A 168 4.69 0.28 -11.20
N THR A 169 5.38 1.00 -12.08
CA THR A 169 6.05 0.43 -13.26
C THR A 169 7.13 -0.57 -12.86
N MET A 170 7.98 -0.21 -11.88
CA MET A 170 9.03 -1.10 -11.38
C MET A 170 8.47 -2.41 -10.83
N PHE A 171 7.36 -2.33 -10.07
CA PHE A 171 6.71 -3.53 -9.55
C PHE A 171 6.14 -4.41 -10.66
N LEU A 172 5.52 -3.82 -11.69
CA LEU A 172 4.99 -4.56 -12.83
C LEU A 172 6.08 -5.22 -13.67
N ILE A 173 7.19 -4.54 -13.95
CA ILE A 173 8.34 -5.10 -14.66
C ILE A 173 8.93 -6.28 -13.87
N PHE A 174 9.08 -6.12 -12.55
CA PHE A 174 9.49 -7.20 -11.68
C PHE A 174 8.51 -8.38 -11.72
N LEU A 175 7.19 -8.11 -11.68
CA LEU A 175 6.17 -9.16 -11.73
C LEU A 175 6.17 -9.89 -13.09
N ALA A 176 6.32 -9.14 -14.19
CA ALA A 176 6.41 -9.67 -15.55
C ALA A 176 7.62 -10.58 -15.75
N SER A 177 8.79 -10.18 -15.23
CA SER A 177 9.99 -11.02 -15.25
C SER A 177 9.90 -12.22 -14.30
N PHE A 178 9.33 -12.04 -13.10
CA PHE A 178 9.18 -13.10 -12.10
C PHE A 178 8.21 -14.20 -12.55
N LEU A 179 7.10 -13.82 -13.20
CA LEU A 179 6.06 -14.73 -13.67
C LEU A 179 6.21 -15.07 -15.17
N ASN A 180 7.18 -14.50 -15.88
CA ASN A 180 7.40 -14.68 -17.31
C ASN A 180 6.13 -14.44 -18.15
N PHE A 181 5.60 -13.22 -18.15
CA PHE A 181 4.51 -12.78 -19.04
C PHE A 181 4.88 -11.51 -19.79
N THR A 182 4.15 -11.20 -20.86
CA THR A 182 4.30 -9.94 -21.61
C THR A 182 3.22 -8.94 -21.22
N MET A 183 3.55 -7.66 -21.21
CA MET A 183 2.63 -6.59 -20.80
C MET A 183 2.00 -5.95 -22.01
N GLU A 184 0.67 -5.85 -22.04
CA GLU A 184 -0.09 -5.10 -23.03
C GLU A 184 -0.87 -3.98 -22.34
N VAL A 185 -0.56 -2.72 -22.64
CA VAL A 185 -1.24 -1.59 -21.99
C VAL A 185 -2.51 -1.23 -22.77
N VAL A 186 -3.67 -1.28 -22.11
CA VAL A 186 -4.99 -1.15 -22.78
C VAL A 186 -5.90 -0.11 -22.14
N SER A 187 -5.35 0.84 -21.41
CA SER A 187 -6.07 1.84 -20.62
C SER A 187 -7.12 2.63 -21.43
N ALA A 188 -8.28 2.89 -20.83
CA ALA A 188 -9.29 3.77 -21.44
C ALA A 188 -8.88 5.26 -21.36
N PRO A 189 -9.17 6.07 -22.41
CA PRO A 189 -9.03 7.52 -22.32
C PRO A 189 -10.02 8.07 -21.29
N LYS A 190 -9.55 8.99 -20.45
CA LYS A 190 -10.31 9.52 -19.31
C LYS A 190 -11.53 10.31 -19.78
N SER A 191 -12.73 9.91 -19.35
CA SER A 191 -13.96 10.66 -19.61
C SER A 191 -14.41 11.57 -18.48
N LEU A 192 -13.85 11.51 -17.25
CA LEU A 192 -14.22 12.42 -16.15
C LEU A 192 -13.15 12.49 -15.03
N ALA A 193 -13.21 13.58 -14.26
CA ALA A 193 -12.28 13.99 -13.19
C ALA A 193 -12.09 13.00 -12.00
N ALA A 194 -12.65 11.80 -12.05
CA ALA A 194 -12.72 10.84 -10.93
C ALA A 194 -11.93 9.53 -11.15
N TYR A 195 -11.07 9.44 -12.17
CA TYR A 195 -10.33 8.22 -12.51
C TYR A 195 -9.33 7.74 -11.45
N GLN A 196 -9.10 8.47 -10.35
CA GLN A 196 -8.13 8.09 -9.31
C GLN A 196 -8.69 7.21 -8.18
N ALA A 197 -9.97 6.83 -8.22
CA ALA A 197 -10.57 5.99 -7.19
C ALA A 197 -11.47 4.92 -7.81
N LEU A 198 -11.39 3.69 -7.27
CA LEU A 198 -12.45 2.69 -7.41
C LEU A 198 -13.74 3.26 -6.83
N ARG A 199 -14.52 3.95 -7.66
CA ARG A 199 -15.83 4.49 -7.30
C ARG A 199 -16.88 3.73 -8.10
N PHE A 200 -17.85 3.21 -7.38
CA PHE A 200 -19.16 2.93 -7.94
C PHE A 200 -19.98 4.19 -7.65
N GLU A 201 -20.58 4.79 -8.67
CA GLU A 201 -21.53 5.88 -8.45
C GLU A 201 -22.73 5.37 -7.64
N ASP A 202 -23.52 6.27 -7.05
CA ASP A 202 -24.78 5.91 -6.36
C ASP A 202 -25.78 5.17 -7.29
N SER A 203 -25.53 5.23 -8.61
CA SER A 203 -26.21 4.49 -9.68
C SER A 203 -25.80 3.02 -9.80
N GLY A 204 -24.75 2.58 -9.08
CA GLY A 204 -24.20 1.23 -9.13
C GLY A 204 -23.26 0.95 -10.30
N TYR A 205 -23.06 1.90 -11.22
CA TYR A 205 -22.16 1.72 -12.35
C TYR A 205 -20.69 1.94 -11.94
N PRO A 206 -19.77 1.04 -12.35
CA PRO A 206 -18.35 1.23 -12.14
C PRO A 206 -17.87 2.45 -12.93
N VAL A 207 -17.15 3.35 -12.29
CA VAL A 207 -16.49 4.49 -12.95
C VAL A 207 -14.99 4.47 -12.66
N GLY A 208 -14.22 5.09 -13.54
CA GLY A 208 -12.77 5.15 -13.41
C GLY A 208 -12.08 3.83 -13.75
N VAL A 209 -10.93 3.60 -13.14
CA VAL A 209 -10.05 2.45 -13.40
C VAL A 209 -10.71 1.09 -13.16
N ALA A 210 -11.68 1.05 -12.24
CA ALA A 210 -12.47 -0.15 -11.96
C ALA A 210 -13.30 -0.60 -13.17
N TYR A 211 -13.70 0.35 -14.01
CA TYR A 211 -14.50 0.07 -15.20
C TYR A 211 -13.76 -0.85 -16.18
N ASP A 212 -12.45 -0.64 -16.37
CA ASP A 212 -11.64 -1.45 -17.27
C ASP A 212 -11.56 -2.92 -16.81
N LEU A 213 -11.58 -3.15 -15.48
CA LEU A 213 -11.61 -4.49 -14.90
C LEU A 213 -13.00 -5.13 -15.05
N VAL A 214 -14.07 -4.42 -14.68
CA VAL A 214 -15.44 -4.96 -14.73
C VAL A 214 -15.90 -5.22 -16.16
N THR A 215 -15.46 -4.40 -17.12
CA THR A 215 -15.76 -4.59 -18.54
C THR A 215 -14.82 -5.57 -19.25
N ASN A 216 -13.92 -6.23 -18.52
CA ASN A 216 -12.95 -7.19 -19.06
C ASN A 216 -12.06 -6.59 -20.17
N ARG A 217 -11.81 -5.28 -20.09
CA ARG A 217 -10.89 -4.56 -20.96
C ARG A 217 -9.45 -4.86 -20.54
N SER A 218 -9.17 -4.74 -19.24
CA SER A 218 -7.89 -5.11 -18.62
C SER A 218 -8.05 -6.34 -17.72
N ASP A 219 -7.00 -7.16 -17.64
CA ASP A 219 -6.93 -8.31 -16.75
C ASP A 219 -6.47 -7.90 -15.34
N ILE A 220 -5.54 -6.94 -15.26
CA ILE A 220 -5.06 -6.37 -13.99
C ILE A 220 -4.97 -4.85 -14.05
N LEU A 221 -5.00 -4.26 -12.86
CA LEU A 221 -4.68 -2.85 -12.67
C LEU A 221 -3.21 -2.70 -12.27
N GLY A 222 -2.50 -1.87 -13.03
CA GLY A 222 -1.09 -1.55 -12.79
C GLY A 222 -0.82 -0.57 -11.65
N ASN A 223 -1.73 0.37 -11.38
CA ASN A 223 -1.51 1.40 -10.36
C ASN A 223 -1.81 0.94 -8.94
N PHE A 224 -1.07 1.45 -7.95
CA PHE A 224 -1.46 1.28 -6.55
C PHE A 224 -2.77 2.01 -6.26
N GLN A 225 -3.75 1.28 -5.72
CA GLN A 225 -5.03 1.85 -5.31
C GLN A 225 -5.18 1.83 -3.80
N PHE A 226 -5.72 2.92 -3.27
CA PHE A 226 -6.24 2.91 -1.91
C PHE A 226 -7.48 2.04 -1.87
N LEU A 227 -7.43 1.01 -1.02
CA LEU A 227 -8.61 0.22 -0.69
C LEU A 227 -9.58 1.09 0.12
N GLN A 228 -10.35 1.94 -0.55
CA GLN A 228 -11.57 2.52 0.01
C GLN A 228 -12.65 1.43 0.06
N ARG A 229 -13.84 1.72 0.61
CA ARG A 229 -14.99 0.80 0.64
C ARG A 229 -15.51 0.49 -0.77
N ALA A 230 -14.70 -0.13 -1.62
CA ALA A 230 -15.13 -0.76 -2.87
C ALA A 230 -15.64 -2.14 -2.49
N PHE A 231 -16.89 -2.20 -2.04
CA PHE A 231 -17.61 -3.46 -1.83
C PHE A 231 -18.50 -3.72 -3.05
N ASN A 232 -17.91 -4.32 -4.07
CA ASN A 232 -18.64 -5.15 -5.03
C ASN A 232 -17.82 -6.44 -5.25
N GLN A 233 -18.52 -7.56 -5.39
CA GLN A 233 -17.93 -8.90 -5.49
C GLN A 233 -17.20 -9.17 -6.82
N ASP A 234 -17.23 -8.21 -7.74
CA ASP A 234 -16.78 -8.40 -9.13
C ASP A 234 -15.28 -8.15 -9.32
N ILE A 235 -14.59 -7.60 -8.32
CA ILE A 235 -13.15 -7.33 -8.39
C ILE A 235 -12.46 -7.96 -7.18
N GLU A 236 -11.45 -8.78 -7.46
CA GLU A 236 -10.60 -9.37 -6.44
C GLU A 236 -9.36 -8.51 -6.18
N PHE A 237 -8.97 -8.41 -4.91
CA PHE A 237 -7.81 -7.63 -4.49
C PHE A 237 -6.69 -8.54 -4.02
N ILE A 238 -5.47 -8.21 -4.42
CA ILE A 238 -4.27 -8.78 -3.81
C ILE A 238 -4.18 -8.27 -2.36
N LYS A 239 -3.58 -9.08 -1.48
CA LYS A 239 -3.32 -8.68 -0.10
C LYS A 239 -2.64 -7.30 -0.05
N PRO A 240 -3.13 -6.36 0.76
CA PRO A 240 -2.58 -5.00 0.79
C PRO A 240 -1.09 -5.03 1.16
N LEU A 241 -0.27 -4.48 0.27
CA LEU A 241 1.18 -4.42 0.41
C LEU A 241 1.61 -3.30 1.36
N LEU A 242 0.97 -2.13 1.25
CA LEU A 242 1.30 -0.92 1.99
C LEU A 242 0.13 -0.48 2.87
N ARG A 243 0.46 0.07 4.04
CA ARG A 243 -0.49 0.76 4.91
C ARG A 243 -0.10 2.22 5.00
N SER A 244 -0.94 3.08 4.44
CA SER A 244 -0.78 4.52 4.58
C SER A 244 -1.78 5.07 5.60
N ARG A 245 -1.46 6.23 6.18
CA ARG A 245 -2.36 7.02 7.01
C ARG A 245 -2.61 8.35 6.32
N ALA A 246 -3.83 8.87 6.40
CA ALA A 246 -4.11 10.21 5.92
C ALA A 246 -3.19 11.21 6.65
N GLN A 247 -2.37 11.93 5.90
CA GLN A 247 -1.49 12.97 6.42
C GLN A 247 -2.04 14.32 5.98
N VAL A 248 -2.06 15.27 6.91
CA VAL A 248 -2.42 16.65 6.61
C VAL A 248 -1.13 17.41 6.38
N THR A 249 -0.84 17.71 5.11
CA THR A 249 0.30 18.55 4.74
C THR A 249 -0.09 20.01 4.96
N ILE A 250 0.43 20.60 6.03
CA ILE A 250 0.23 22.01 6.34
C ILE A 250 1.44 22.77 5.78
N PRO A 251 1.23 23.91 5.08
CA PRO A 251 2.35 24.74 4.64
C PRO A 251 3.22 25.12 5.84
N ARG A 252 4.54 25.07 5.66
CA ARG A 252 5.48 25.42 6.73
C ARG A 252 5.15 26.85 7.23
N PRO A 253 4.88 27.05 8.52
CA PRO A 253 4.56 28.37 9.03
C PRO A 253 5.73 29.31 8.79
N ARG A 254 5.41 30.54 8.35
CA ARG A 254 6.43 31.58 8.18
C ARG A 254 7.07 31.89 9.53
N MET A 255 8.38 32.08 9.52
CA MET A 255 9.10 32.56 10.69
C MET A 255 8.57 33.93 11.10
N LEU A 256 8.44 34.18 12.41
CA LEU A 256 8.05 35.49 12.93
C LEU A 256 9.09 36.55 12.51
N PRO A 257 8.69 37.76 12.12
CA PRO A 257 9.62 38.86 11.87
C PRO A 257 10.50 39.16 13.09
N ASP A 258 11.77 39.48 12.88
CA ASP A 258 12.75 39.67 13.97
C ASP A 258 12.35 40.79 14.94
N VAL A 259 11.73 41.87 14.45
CA VAL A 259 11.23 42.96 15.30
C VAL A 259 10.22 42.47 16.33
N ILE A 260 9.30 41.58 15.92
CA ILE A 260 8.27 41.03 16.81
C ILE A 260 8.91 40.06 17.83
N ARG A 261 10.01 39.38 17.45
CA ARG A 261 10.74 38.50 18.37
C ARG A 261 11.36 39.26 19.53
N THR A 262 11.89 40.45 19.29
CA THR A 262 12.50 41.29 20.34
C THR A 262 11.51 41.60 21.46
N PHE A 263 10.25 41.88 21.11
CA PHE A 263 9.19 42.21 22.07
C PHE A 263 8.49 40.98 22.66
N ARG A 264 8.75 39.77 22.16
CA ARG A 264 8.17 38.53 22.68
C ARG A 264 8.66 38.19 24.09
N SER A 265 9.89 38.59 24.42
CA SER A 265 10.46 38.47 25.77
C SER A 265 9.64 39.22 26.83
N LEU A 266 8.90 40.26 26.42
CA LEU A 266 8.03 41.03 27.30
C LEU A 266 6.65 40.38 27.36
N ASP A 267 6.48 39.48 28.32
CA ASP A 267 5.15 38.96 28.65
C ASP A 267 4.20 40.09 29.10
N LYS A 268 2.89 39.89 28.90
CA LYS A 268 1.82 40.83 29.28
C LYS A 268 1.90 41.18 30.77
N HIS A 269 2.24 40.21 31.62
CA HIS A 269 2.42 40.43 33.05
C HIS A 269 3.63 41.32 33.37
N THR A 270 4.73 41.15 32.63
CA THR A 270 5.93 41.97 32.78
C THR A 270 5.67 43.40 32.35
N LEU A 271 4.98 43.59 31.21
CA LEU A 271 4.62 44.91 30.71
C LEU A 271 3.68 45.66 31.67
N THR A 272 2.67 44.97 32.21
CA THR A 272 1.73 45.55 33.18
C THR A 272 2.44 45.94 34.48
N LEU A 273 3.34 45.10 35.01
CA LEU A 273 4.17 45.45 36.15
C LEU A 273 5.01 46.71 35.89
N LEU A 274 5.65 46.79 34.72
CA LEU A 274 6.51 47.90 34.33
C LEU A 274 5.73 49.22 34.20
N MET A 275 4.51 49.16 33.66
CA MET A 275 3.59 50.30 33.58
C MET A 275 3.10 50.76 34.97
N VAL A 276 2.74 49.83 35.86
CA VAL A 276 2.34 50.17 37.24
C VAL A 276 3.50 50.80 38.00
N LEU A 277 4.72 50.29 37.83
CA LEU A 277 5.88 50.81 38.51
C LEU A 277 6.29 52.19 37.95
N SER A 278 6.21 52.38 36.63
CA SER A 278 6.42 53.66 35.96
C SER A 278 5.41 54.72 36.42
N SER A 279 4.13 54.39 36.49
CA SER A 279 3.10 55.33 36.98
C SER A 279 3.31 55.72 38.44
N LYS A 280 3.69 54.79 39.32
CA LYS A 280 4.05 55.10 40.72
C LYS A 280 5.28 56.01 40.81
N LEU A 281 6.31 55.75 40.00
CA LEU A 281 7.51 56.59 39.97
C LEU A 281 7.21 58.00 39.47
N MET A 282 6.39 58.11 38.43
CA MET A 282 5.94 59.39 37.88
C MET A 282 5.15 60.20 38.91
N LEU A 283 4.24 59.55 39.65
CA LEU A 283 3.50 60.18 40.75
C LEU A 283 4.44 60.66 41.86
N TYR A 284 5.43 59.85 42.24
CA TYR A 284 6.45 60.23 43.22
C TYR A 284 7.24 61.48 42.78
N MET A 285 7.69 61.52 41.53
CA MET A 285 8.41 62.67 40.97
C MET A 285 7.55 63.94 40.91
N TYR A 286 6.26 63.78 40.64
CA TYR A 286 5.29 64.88 40.65
C TYR A 286 5.10 65.46 42.05
N VAL A 287 4.89 64.62 43.06
CA VAL A 287 4.75 65.04 44.48
C VAL A 287 6.02 65.77 44.96
N LYS A 288 7.19 65.31 44.53
CA LYS A 288 8.49 65.94 44.83
C LYS A 288 8.78 67.21 44.04
N LYS A 289 7.85 67.66 43.18
CA LYS A 289 7.95 68.87 42.34
C LYS A 289 9.24 68.91 41.50
N GLN A 290 9.70 67.75 41.01
CA GLN A 290 10.86 67.73 40.11
C GLN A 290 10.51 68.32 38.73
N PRO A 291 11.44 69.05 38.08
CA PRO A 291 11.22 69.55 36.74
C PRO A 291 11.14 68.37 35.75
N GLY A 292 10.06 68.29 34.99
CA GLY A 292 9.86 67.27 33.94
C GLY A 292 9.72 65.83 34.47
N PRO A 293 8.71 65.52 35.32
CA PRO A 293 8.60 64.22 36.00
C PRO A 293 8.49 63.04 35.02
N PHE A 294 7.86 63.25 33.86
CA PHE A 294 7.76 62.24 32.80
C PHE A 294 9.12 61.90 32.18
N ILE A 295 9.90 62.91 31.77
CA ILE A 295 11.22 62.72 31.16
C ILE A 295 12.19 62.08 32.15
N ASN A 296 12.14 62.50 33.42
CA ASN A 296 12.95 61.89 34.47
C ASN A 296 12.56 60.42 34.72
N THR A 297 11.28 60.09 34.67
CA THR A 297 10.81 58.69 34.78
C THR A 297 11.33 57.84 33.62
N ILE A 298 11.22 58.33 32.38
CA ILE A 298 11.77 57.62 31.20
C ILE A 298 13.29 57.46 31.32
N ARG A 299 14.01 58.51 31.70
CA ARG A 299 15.46 58.45 31.89
C ARG A 299 15.85 57.42 32.95
N LEU A 300 15.09 57.33 34.04
CA LEU A 300 15.36 56.40 35.14
C LEU A 300 15.04 54.94 34.75
N PHE A 301 14.06 54.73 33.88
CA PHE A 301 13.70 53.40 33.34
C PHE A 301 14.60 52.93 32.20
N VAL A 302 14.91 53.81 31.24
CA VAL A 302 15.65 53.45 30.02
C VAL A 302 17.16 53.59 30.22
N GLN A 303 17.60 54.69 30.83
CA GLN A 303 19.02 55.03 30.99
C GLN A 303 19.56 54.66 32.37
N GLN A 304 18.71 54.31 33.34
CA GLN A 304 19.09 54.03 34.73
C GLN A 304 19.90 55.17 35.39
N GLN A 305 19.73 56.40 34.91
CA GLN A 305 20.48 57.57 35.36
C GLN A 305 19.69 58.39 36.38
N PHE A 306 20.30 58.67 37.52
CA PHE A 306 19.80 59.62 38.50
C PHE A 306 20.40 61.00 38.23
N TRP A 307 19.56 62.03 38.05
CA TRP A 307 20.03 63.41 37.85
C TRP A 307 20.70 63.98 39.09
N LYS A 308 20.10 63.72 40.26
CA LYS A 308 20.64 64.14 41.56
C LYS A 308 20.13 63.19 42.62
N VAL A 309 21.03 62.55 43.36
CA VAL A 309 20.67 61.73 44.50
C VAL A 309 20.47 62.66 45.69
N SER A 310 19.26 62.71 46.24
CA SER A 310 18.95 63.51 47.42
C SER A 310 19.73 63.01 48.64
N GLN A 311 20.00 63.89 49.60
CA GLN A 311 20.72 63.53 50.82
C GLN A 311 19.88 62.68 51.79
N ALA A 312 18.54 62.69 51.64
CA ALA A 312 17.63 61.92 52.48
C ALA A 312 17.86 60.40 52.35
N THR A 313 17.93 59.71 53.49
CA THR A 313 18.23 58.27 53.57
C THR A 313 17.20 57.42 52.81
N SER A 314 15.92 57.79 52.82
CA SER A 314 14.86 57.09 52.10
C SER A 314 15.05 57.11 50.57
N GLU A 315 15.53 58.23 50.02
CA GLU A 315 15.76 58.38 48.58
C GLU A 315 16.98 57.61 48.12
N LYS A 316 18.03 57.54 48.97
CA LYS A 316 19.20 56.69 48.74
C LYS A 316 18.82 55.20 48.73
N MET A 317 18.01 54.76 49.69
CA MET A 317 17.54 53.37 49.75
C MET A 317 16.66 53.02 48.54
N MET A 318 15.79 53.92 48.11
CA MET A 318 14.99 53.75 46.89
C MET A 318 15.89 53.64 45.64
N ALA A 319 16.89 54.50 45.51
CA ALA A 319 17.83 54.47 44.38
C ALA A 319 18.64 53.17 44.33
N ILE A 320 19.17 52.71 45.47
CA ILE A 320 19.88 51.43 45.55
C ILE A 320 18.96 50.26 45.19
N SER A 321 17.73 50.25 45.71
CA SER A 321 16.74 49.21 45.41
C SER A 321 16.36 49.21 43.92
N TRP A 322 16.26 50.39 43.31
CA TRP A 322 15.99 50.54 41.89
C TRP A 322 17.12 49.98 41.03
N ILE A 323 18.38 50.33 41.35
CA ILE A 323 19.55 49.83 40.62
C ILE A 323 19.60 48.30 40.70
N PHE A 324 19.38 47.73 41.87
CA PHE A 324 19.37 46.28 42.06
C PHE A 324 18.23 45.60 41.28
N PHE A 325 17.01 46.15 41.35
CA PHE A 325 15.87 45.67 40.56
C PHE A 325 16.15 45.75 39.06
N ALA A 326 16.64 46.89 38.57
CA ALA A 326 16.90 47.13 37.16
C ALA A 326 18.02 46.21 36.63
N TYR A 327 19.04 45.93 37.44
CA TYR A 327 20.10 44.98 37.12
C TYR A 327 19.55 43.55 36.94
N ILE A 328 18.78 43.05 37.91
CA ILE A 328 18.16 41.71 37.83
C ILE A 328 17.20 41.64 36.64
N PHE A 329 16.37 42.67 36.48
CA PHE A 329 15.38 42.74 35.40
C PHE A 329 16.05 42.70 34.03
N MET A 330 17.09 43.52 33.79
CA MET A 330 17.82 43.52 32.52
C MET A 330 18.51 42.18 32.27
N GLY A 331 19.13 41.56 33.29
CA GLY A 331 19.77 40.25 33.12
C GLY A 331 18.79 39.15 32.72
N LEU A 332 17.60 39.13 33.32
CA LEU A 332 16.53 38.18 32.96
C LEU A 332 16.02 38.43 31.54
N GLN A 333 15.77 39.69 31.18
CA GLN A 333 15.29 40.07 29.85
C GLN A 333 16.33 39.76 28.75
N GLN A 334 17.61 40.03 28.98
CA GLN A 334 18.68 39.66 28.05
C GLN A 334 18.77 38.15 27.84
N THR A 335 18.65 37.36 28.91
CA THR A 335 18.69 35.89 28.82
C THR A 335 17.52 35.35 28.01
N GLN A 336 16.31 35.88 28.23
CA GLN A 336 15.12 35.50 27.44
C GLN A 336 15.24 35.94 25.98
N LEU A 337 15.73 37.16 25.73
CA LEU A 337 15.93 37.67 24.38
C LEU A 337 16.92 36.80 23.58
N VAL A 338 18.05 36.43 24.18
CA VAL A 338 19.04 35.55 23.53
C VAL A 338 18.43 34.19 23.21
N LYS A 339 17.63 33.63 24.13
CA LYS A 339 16.93 32.36 23.92
C LYS A 339 15.94 32.44 22.75
N ASP A 340 15.14 33.50 22.69
CA ASP A 340 14.14 33.69 21.63
C ASP A 340 14.79 33.96 20.25
N MET A 341 15.97 34.57 20.23
CA MET A 341 16.75 34.79 19.00
C MET A 341 17.48 33.52 18.54
N ALA A 342 17.96 32.68 19.47
CA ALA A 342 18.71 31.46 19.16
C ALA A 342 17.82 30.29 18.69
N SER A 343 16.60 30.17 19.21
CA SER A 343 15.65 29.13 18.81
C SER A 343 14.37 29.75 18.24
N PRO A 344 14.32 30.07 16.93
CA PRO A 344 13.20 30.81 16.36
C PRO A 344 11.91 29.99 16.50
N PRO A 345 10.94 30.46 17.31
CA PRO A 345 9.69 29.74 17.48
C PRO A 345 8.81 29.96 16.25
N PHE A 346 8.25 28.89 15.71
CA PHE A 346 7.12 29.00 14.80
C PHE A 346 5.91 29.56 15.56
N PRO A 347 5.06 30.37 14.92
CA PRO A 347 3.78 30.73 15.51
C PRO A 347 3.01 29.45 15.86
N LYS A 348 2.51 29.38 17.10
CA LYS A 348 1.66 28.29 17.58
C LYS A 348 0.24 28.45 17.09
#